data_AF-A0A7H8HT04-F1
#
_entry.id   AF-A0A7H8HT04-F1
#
_cell.length_a   1.000
_cell.length_b   1.000
_cell.length_c   1.000
_cell.angle_alpha   90.00
_cell.angle_beta   90.00
_cell.angle_gamma   90.00
#
_symmetry.space_group_name_H-M   'P 1'
#
loop_
_entity.id
_entity.type
_entity.pdbx_description
1 polymer ?
#
loop_
_entity_poly.entity_id
_entity_poly.type
_entity_poly.pdbx_seq_one_letter_code
_entity_poly.pdbx_strand_id
1 'polypeptide(L)'
;MGWSARPRAGVRALTGLVAAALLGTLSATAGAPAASAASQEGIGHDVGGQAGFGTVWLGSYLVGGQQVFCVSFLLKAPDTDEQYKPGDELLTKWGTKLPADQAANISYLLLRYGDTKNADEATALAHLLHSWTAAPRTPDDLKAGLPKDKVAYDAPGHLAEMRKNFAAAADAVDRLKTEAEANRGPWTASMTTPKGDQHLGEAAEWTATVKNAQGKGIPDVPVKLTATDATLGDGKADAAKGNASPQSAAKDVTLKTGADGTVTVKLTPTGEKPKLVASLTAPADRPYVRLPVDTGVQRVVSTGGEKELTAQGVVNVAKPGKVQVTKTDANTGNGVGGAVLRITGKDRTSAALGQDGKPLVGADGKPAVVTTDGKTGGVTVENLRAPQEICVVEASPPPGYTNAFDPNNPPSACGTVQPGETLALTVSNKPNEVPRAIPAGDQPVAQARGVVETSWSVPGLAGFGLLVLLTAGLIGVAARRASRR
;
A
#
# COMPACT_ATOMS: atom_id res chain seq x y z
N MET A 1 -0.18 -44.34 49.79
CA MET A 1 1.16 -43.78 50.03
C MET A 1 1.48 -42.94 48.80
N GLY A 2 1.25 -41.61 48.77
CA GLY A 2 2.03 -40.56 49.45
C GLY A 2 3.40 -40.46 48.76
N TRP A 3 3.77 -39.45 47.97
CA TRP A 3 3.64 -38.01 48.21
C TRP A 3 3.53 -37.15 46.94
N SER A 4 2.92 -36.00 47.18
CA SER A 4 2.68 -34.80 46.36
C SER A 4 3.87 -33.83 46.31
N ALA A 5 4.05 -33.14 45.18
CA ALA A 5 4.60 -31.78 45.13
C ALA A 5 3.89 -30.98 44.01
N ARG A 6 3.48 -29.77 44.38
CA ARG A 6 2.45 -28.89 43.80
C ARG A 6 2.87 -28.15 42.52
N PRO A 7 1.92 -27.69 41.69
CA PRO A 7 2.14 -26.67 40.65
C PRO A 7 2.04 -25.25 41.22
N ARG A 8 2.82 -24.30 40.70
CA ARG A 8 2.69 -22.87 41.00
C ARG A 8 1.74 -22.21 40.00
N ALA A 9 0.57 -21.84 40.50
CA ALA A 9 -0.30 -20.84 39.91
C ALA A 9 0.18 -19.44 40.33
N GLY A 10 0.37 -18.55 39.37
CA GLY A 10 0.48 -17.10 39.58
C GLY A 10 -0.81 -16.44 39.11
N VAL A 11 -1.45 -15.71 40.01
CA VAL A 11 -2.83 -15.20 39.92
C VAL A 11 -2.81 -13.68 39.82
N ARG A 12 -3.74 -13.14 39.00
CA ARG A 12 -4.37 -11.79 39.01
C ARG A 12 -3.51 -10.57 38.64
N ALA A 13 -3.98 -9.84 37.62
CA ALA A 13 -4.74 -8.61 37.86
C ALA A 13 -5.56 -8.20 36.61
N LEU A 14 -6.83 -7.90 36.85
CA LEU A 14 -7.77 -7.17 36.00
C LEU A 14 -7.60 -5.66 36.27
N THR A 15 -8.21 -4.80 35.44
CA THR A 15 -8.28 -3.31 35.46
C THR A 15 -7.14 -2.59 34.72
N GLY A 16 -7.34 -1.50 33.97
CA GLY A 16 -8.52 -0.65 33.79
C GLY A 16 -8.31 0.45 32.73
N LEU A 17 -9.41 1.18 32.52
CA LEU A 17 -9.69 2.35 31.68
C LEU A 17 -8.80 3.60 31.97
N VAL A 18 -8.64 4.45 30.93
CA VAL A 18 -8.40 5.92 30.91
C VAL A 18 -7.03 6.49 31.34
N ALA A 19 -6.43 7.31 30.46
CA ALA A 19 -5.90 8.68 30.68
C ALA A 19 -5.00 9.06 29.47
N ALA A 20 -5.28 10.05 28.63
CA ALA A 20 -5.41 11.50 28.86
C ALA A 20 -4.19 12.11 29.59
N ALA A 21 -3.59 13.12 28.94
CA ALA A 21 -2.61 14.10 29.42
C ALA A 21 -1.12 13.67 29.46
N LEU A 22 -0.33 14.38 28.63
CA LEU A 22 0.90 15.04 29.09
C LEU A 22 0.94 16.46 28.51
N LEU A 23 0.35 17.37 29.29
CA LEU A 23 0.66 18.80 29.32
C LEU A 23 1.87 19.01 30.22
N GLY A 24 2.64 20.08 29.97
CA GLY A 24 3.13 20.91 31.06
C GLY A 24 4.63 20.87 31.37
N THR A 25 5.41 21.64 30.63
CA THR A 25 6.56 22.36 31.21
C THR A 25 6.20 23.83 31.34
N LEU A 26 5.47 24.18 32.41
CA LEU A 26 5.30 25.56 32.85
C LEU A 26 6.56 25.96 33.62
N SER A 27 7.45 26.69 32.96
CA SER A 27 8.48 27.45 33.66
C SER A 27 7.79 28.68 34.26
N ALA A 28 7.64 28.69 35.59
CA ALA A 28 7.20 29.87 36.31
C ALA A 28 8.36 30.89 36.37
N THR A 29 8.53 31.66 35.29
CA THR A 29 9.23 32.95 35.38
C THR A 29 8.23 33.96 35.91
N ALA A 30 8.52 34.55 37.07
CA ALA A 30 7.86 35.77 37.53
C ALA A 30 8.16 36.89 36.52
N GLY A 31 7.29 37.03 35.51
CA GLY A 31 7.37 38.06 34.50
C GLY A 31 6.69 39.34 35.00
N ALA A 32 7.30 40.48 34.67
CA ALA A 32 6.68 41.80 34.76
C ALA A 32 5.23 41.79 34.22
N PRO A 33 4.35 42.71 34.66
CA PRO A 33 3.01 42.82 34.08
C PRO A 33 3.15 42.90 32.56
N ALA A 34 2.53 41.94 31.86
CA ALA A 34 2.48 41.95 30.41
C ALA A 34 1.94 43.32 29.99
N ALA A 35 2.74 44.08 29.26
CA ALA A 35 2.21 45.21 28.52
C ALA A 35 1.11 44.63 27.64
N SER A 36 -0.16 44.97 27.90
CA SER A 36 -1.30 44.46 27.15
C SER A 36 -1.00 44.63 25.67
N ALA A 37 -0.83 43.52 24.95
CA ALA A 37 -0.48 43.59 23.56
C ALA A 37 -1.70 44.12 22.80
N ALA A 38 -1.49 44.99 21.81
CA ALA A 38 -2.60 45.48 21.00
C ALA A 38 -3.13 44.35 20.09
N SER A 39 -4.40 44.46 19.70
CA SER A 39 -4.96 43.66 18.61
C SER A 39 -4.15 43.85 17.33
N GLN A 40 -3.84 42.74 16.65
CA GLN A 40 -3.16 42.76 15.36
C GLN A 40 -4.06 42.15 14.29
N GLU A 41 -4.48 43.00 13.37
CA GLU A 41 -5.14 42.60 12.14
C GLU A 41 -4.17 41.78 11.27
N GLY A 42 -4.68 40.69 10.71
CA GLY A 42 -3.94 39.84 9.79
C GLY A 42 -4.20 40.26 8.35
N ILE A 43 -4.81 39.36 7.60
CA ILE A 43 -5.09 39.52 6.17
C ILE A 43 -6.58 39.83 6.00
N GLY A 44 -6.91 40.91 5.27
CA GLY A 44 -8.29 41.39 5.07
C GLY A 44 -8.37 42.85 4.60
N HIS A 45 -9.58 43.42 4.69
CA HIS A 45 -9.88 44.81 4.33
C HIS A 45 -10.79 45.49 5.36
N ASP A 46 -10.62 46.80 5.51
CA ASP A 46 -11.58 47.68 6.18
C ASP A 46 -12.78 47.95 5.27
N VAL A 47 -13.94 47.42 5.65
CA VAL A 47 -15.17 47.47 4.85
C VAL A 47 -16.25 48.23 5.61
N GLY A 48 -16.84 49.24 4.98
CA GLY A 48 -18.01 49.96 5.51
C GLY A 48 -19.33 49.30 5.11
N GLY A 49 -20.41 50.08 5.12
CA GLY A 49 -21.70 49.64 4.55
C GLY A 49 -22.79 49.33 5.58
N GLN A 50 -22.47 49.29 6.88
CA GLN A 50 -23.48 49.20 7.94
C GLN A 50 -23.76 50.58 8.55
N ALA A 51 -25.02 51.03 8.43
CA ALA A 51 -25.42 52.39 8.83
C ALA A 51 -25.10 52.68 10.31
N GLY A 52 -24.51 53.86 10.56
CA GLY A 52 -24.13 54.32 11.90
C GLY A 52 -22.89 53.66 12.48
N PHE A 53 -22.22 52.80 11.71
CA PHE A 53 -20.88 52.29 12.00
C PHE A 53 -19.91 52.79 10.93
N GLY A 54 -18.64 52.97 11.30
CA GLY A 54 -17.57 53.28 10.36
C GLY A 54 -17.20 52.05 9.52
N THR A 55 -15.96 52.01 9.03
CA THR A 55 -15.41 50.78 8.50
C THR A 55 -15.22 49.75 9.62
N VAL A 56 -15.38 48.48 9.28
CA VAL A 56 -15.05 47.34 10.14
C VAL A 56 -14.02 46.48 9.44
N TRP A 57 -13.05 45.97 10.20
CA TRP A 57 -12.11 45.00 9.67
C TRP A 57 -12.82 43.69 9.34
N LEU A 58 -12.86 43.33 8.06
CA LEU A 58 -13.28 42.02 7.58
C LEU A 58 -12.03 41.26 7.14
N GLY A 59 -11.60 40.35 8.00
CA GLY A 59 -10.40 39.57 7.75
C GLY A 59 -10.05 38.67 8.92
N SER A 60 -8.81 38.21 8.91
CA SER A 60 -8.22 37.45 10.00
C SER A 60 -7.53 38.35 11.03
N TYR A 61 -7.24 37.78 12.19
CA TYR A 61 -6.45 38.36 13.26
C TYR A 61 -5.28 37.42 13.60
N LEU A 62 -4.22 37.97 14.20
CA LEU A 62 -3.11 37.17 14.72
C LEU A 62 -3.22 37.02 16.23
N VAL A 63 -3.38 35.79 16.70
CA VAL A 63 -3.48 35.45 18.13
C VAL A 63 -2.51 34.32 18.43
N GLY A 64 -1.56 34.53 19.34
CA GLY A 64 -0.52 33.56 19.67
C GLY A 64 0.32 33.14 18.45
N GLY A 65 0.49 34.03 17.48
CA GLY A 65 1.16 33.75 16.21
C GLY A 65 0.33 32.94 15.20
N GLN A 66 -0.95 32.66 15.49
CA GLN A 66 -1.86 31.94 14.60
C GLN A 66 -2.87 32.88 13.95
N GLN A 67 -3.19 32.60 12.69
CA GLN A 67 -4.27 33.26 11.97
C GLN A 67 -5.63 32.73 12.49
N VAL A 68 -6.52 33.64 12.86
CA VAL A 68 -7.86 33.31 13.37
C VAL A 68 -8.92 34.22 12.77
N PHE A 69 -10.16 33.74 12.68
CA PHE A 69 -11.30 34.53 12.25
C PHE A 69 -12.26 34.73 13.41
N CYS A 70 -12.74 35.96 13.57
CA CYS A 70 -13.74 36.27 14.58
C CYS A 70 -15.14 35.89 14.11
N VAL A 71 -15.98 35.41 15.02
CA VAL A 71 -17.36 34.95 14.73
C VAL A 71 -18.41 35.64 15.62
N SER A 72 -18.01 36.67 16.37
CA SER A 72 -18.88 37.43 17.27
C SER A 72 -18.89 38.91 16.88
N PHE A 73 -19.50 39.22 15.72
CA PHE A 73 -19.47 40.54 15.09
C PHE A 73 -19.59 41.72 16.09
N LEU A 74 -18.74 42.73 15.92
CA LEU A 74 -18.63 43.97 16.71
C LEU A 74 -18.24 43.86 18.20
N LEU A 75 -17.98 42.67 18.77
CA LEU A 75 -17.28 42.61 20.06
C LEU A 75 -15.79 43.00 19.91
N LYS A 76 -15.08 43.18 21.03
CA LYS A 76 -13.66 43.56 21.01
C LYS A 76 -12.84 42.52 20.22
N ALA A 77 -12.04 42.97 19.27
CA ALA A 77 -11.08 42.11 18.58
C ALA A 77 -10.07 41.52 19.58
N PRO A 78 -9.56 40.31 19.35
CA PRO A 78 -8.57 39.72 20.24
C PRO A 78 -7.24 40.48 20.18
N ASP A 79 -6.63 40.63 21.35
CA ASP A 79 -5.25 41.04 21.48
C ASP A 79 -4.32 39.90 21.04
N THR A 80 -3.09 40.21 20.64
CA THR A 80 -2.16 39.20 20.09
C THR A 80 -1.77 38.11 21.09
N ASP A 81 -1.85 38.40 22.38
CA ASP A 81 -1.61 37.49 23.50
C ASP A 81 -2.91 36.98 24.16
N GLU A 82 -4.07 37.22 23.53
CA GLU A 82 -5.37 36.81 24.03
C GLU A 82 -5.40 35.30 24.31
N GLN A 83 -5.81 34.94 25.51
CA GLN A 83 -5.86 33.55 25.94
C GLN A 83 -7.23 32.96 25.60
N TYR A 84 -7.19 31.80 24.95
CA TYR A 84 -8.36 31.08 24.51
C TYR A 84 -8.42 29.69 25.13
N LYS A 85 -9.61 29.28 25.55
CA LYS A 85 -9.92 27.89 25.92
C LYS A 85 -10.74 27.21 24.81
N PRO A 86 -10.68 25.87 24.69
CA PRO A 86 -11.61 25.13 23.85
C PRO A 86 -13.06 25.49 24.20
N GLY A 87 -13.88 25.75 23.19
CA GLY A 87 -15.29 26.05 23.32
C GLY A 87 -16.18 24.95 22.75
N ASP A 88 -17.48 25.23 22.78
CA ASP A 88 -18.50 24.35 22.20
C ASP A 88 -18.67 24.58 20.69
N GLU A 89 -19.62 23.86 20.12
CA GLU A 89 -20.10 24.05 18.75
C GLU A 89 -20.37 25.55 18.46
N LEU A 90 -20.00 26.00 17.26
CA LEU A 90 -20.30 27.35 16.80
C LEU A 90 -21.81 27.56 16.74
N LEU A 91 -22.27 28.51 17.55
CA LEU A 91 -23.64 29.00 17.55
C LEU A 91 -23.72 30.38 16.89
N THR A 92 -24.92 30.75 16.46
CA THR A 92 -25.21 32.15 16.13
C THR A 92 -24.94 33.05 17.33
N LYS A 93 -24.80 34.35 17.08
CA LYS A 93 -24.67 35.40 18.09
C LYS A 93 -25.82 35.38 19.09
N TRP A 94 -26.97 34.84 18.69
CA TRP A 94 -28.18 34.72 19.50
C TRP A 94 -28.23 33.45 20.36
N GLY A 95 -27.18 32.62 20.32
CA GLY A 95 -27.10 31.36 21.05
C GLY A 95 -27.91 30.22 20.40
N THR A 96 -28.38 30.38 19.17
CA THR A 96 -29.08 29.32 18.43
C THR A 96 -28.10 28.49 17.61
N LYS A 97 -28.41 27.20 17.42
CA LYS A 97 -27.61 26.35 16.53
C LYS A 97 -27.69 26.85 15.09
N LEU A 98 -26.56 26.81 14.40
CA LEU A 98 -26.52 27.02 12.97
C LEU A 98 -27.31 25.92 12.24
N PRO A 99 -28.03 26.26 11.15
CA PRO A 99 -28.50 25.26 10.19
C PRO A 99 -27.35 24.33 9.77
N ALA A 100 -27.64 23.04 9.60
CA ALA A 100 -26.61 22.02 9.38
C ALA A 100 -25.81 22.28 8.09
N ASP A 101 -26.46 22.79 7.06
CA ASP A 101 -25.86 23.17 5.79
C ASP A 101 -24.92 24.38 5.92
N GLN A 102 -25.28 25.40 6.71
CA GLN A 102 -24.41 26.54 7.02
C GLN A 102 -23.21 26.12 7.87
N ALA A 103 -23.41 25.28 8.88
CA ALA A 103 -22.32 24.72 9.67
C ALA A 103 -21.32 23.94 8.79
N ALA A 104 -21.83 23.10 7.89
CA ALA A 104 -21.00 22.34 6.96
C ALA A 104 -20.27 23.24 5.93
N ASN A 105 -20.90 24.32 5.46
CA ASN A 105 -20.26 25.33 4.62
C ASN A 105 -19.09 25.99 5.36
N ILE A 106 -19.29 26.40 6.62
CA ILE A 106 -18.26 27.02 7.45
C ILE A 106 -17.08 26.05 7.66
N SER A 107 -17.33 24.80 8.04
CA SER A 107 -16.26 23.80 8.20
C SER A 107 -15.44 23.62 6.92
N TYR A 108 -16.09 23.55 5.76
CA TYR A 108 -15.40 23.45 4.48
C TYR A 108 -14.53 24.69 4.20
N LEU A 109 -15.09 25.88 4.37
CA LEU A 109 -14.38 27.13 4.10
C LEU A 109 -13.20 27.32 5.04
N LEU A 110 -13.35 27.00 6.32
CA LEU A 110 -12.23 27.06 7.27
C LEU A 110 -11.16 25.99 6.99
N LEU A 111 -11.51 24.85 6.40
CA LEU A 111 -10.52 23.86 5.95
C LEU A 111 -9.74 24.38 4.73
N ARG A 112 -10.41 25.01 3.76
CA ARG A 112 -9.82 25.40 2.48
C ARG A 112 -9.17 26.78 2.47
N TYR A 113 -9.72 27.71 3.24
CA TYR A 113 -9.40 29.13 3.19
C TYR A 113 -9.04 29.72 4.56
N GLY A 114 -9.06 28.93 5.63
CA GLY A 114 -8.72 29.39 6.99
C GLY A 114 -7.28 29.90 7.12
N ASP A 115 -6.37 29.45 6.26
CA ASP A 115 -4.96 29.84 6.21
C ASP A 115 -4.60 30.70 4.98
N THR A 116 -5.61 31.17 4.22
CA THR A 116 -5.39 31.94 2.99
C THR A 116 -4.46 33.13 3.21
N LYS A 117 -3.65 33.40 2.19
CA LYS A 117 -2.75 34.57 2.11
C LYS A 117 -3.29 35.67 1.21
N ASN A 118 -4.49 35.49 0.67
CA ASN A 118 -5.15 36.45 -0.19
C ASN A 118 -6.11 37.33 0.64
N ALA A 119 -5.97 38.65 0.55
CA ALA A 119 -6.78 39.62 1.28
C ALA A 119 -8.26 39.58 0.90
N ASP A 120 -8.56 39.45 -0.39
CA ASP A 120 -9.93 39.34 -0.90
C ASP A 120 -10.63 38.06 -0.39
N GLU A 121 -9.92 36.93 -0.37
CA GLU A 121 -10.45 35.66 0.16
C GLU A 121 -10.66 35.71 1.67
N ALA A 122 -9.71 36.28 2.42
CA ALA A 122 -9.87 36.44 3.87
C ALA A 122 -11.06 37.35 4.21
N THR A 123 -11.22 38.44 3.45
CA THR A 123 -12.35 39.37 3.58
C THR A 123 -13.67 38.67 3.27
N ALA A 124 -13.73 37.91 2.17
CA ALA A 124 -14.91 37.14 1.78
C ALA A 124 -15.27 36.06 2.81
N LEU A 125 -14.26 35.36 3.36
CA LEU A 125 -14.45 34.37 4.41
C LEU A 125 -15.02 35.02 5.68
N ALA A 126 -14.44 36.13 6.14
CA ALA A 126 -14.95 36.87 7.31
C ALA A 126 -16.38 37.37 7.10
N HIS A 127 -16.68 37.91 5.92
CA HIS A 127 -18.03 38.32 5.52
C HIS A 127 -19.02 37.15 5.63
N LEU A 128 -18.71 35.99 5.04
CA LEU A 128 -19.58 34.81 5.07
C LEU A 128 -19.78 34.30 6.50
N LEU A 129 -18.71 34.21 7.30
CA LEU A 129 -18.79 33.83 8.71
C LEU A 129 -19.73 34.74 9.48
N HIS A 130 -19.61 36.06 9.35
CA HIS A 130 -20.50 37.01 10.03
C HIS A 130 -21.93 36.96 9.48
N SER A 131 -22.11 36.75 8.18
CA SER A 131 -23.43 36.63 7.57
C SER A 131 -24.24 35.46 8.12
N TRP A 132 -23.60 34.34 8.46
CA TRP A 132 -24.27 33.18 9.06
C TRP A 132 -24.34 33.25 10.58
N THR A 133 -23.28 33.74 11.23
CA THR A 133 -23.19 33.73 12.69
C THR A 133 -23.90 34.91 13.33
N ALA A 134 -24.08 36.05 12.65
CA ALA A 134 -24.67 37.25 13.21
C ALA A 134 -25.82 37.82 12.35
N ALA A 135 -26.50 36.98 11.58
CA ALA A 135 -27.67 37.39 10.80
C ALA A 135 -28.75 38.07 11.68
N PRO A 136 -29.40 39.15 11.21
CA PRO A 136 -30.49 39.78 11.94
C PRO A 136 -31.68 38.83 12.09
N ARG A 137 -32.29 38.78 13.28
CA ARG A 137 -33.57 38.08 13.47
C ARG A 137 -34.73 38.95 13.00
N THR A 138 -34.57 40.26 13.18
CA THR A 138 -35.47 41.30 12.69
C THR A 138 -34.65 42.49 12.18
N PRO A 139 -35.20 43.37 11.32
CA PRO A 139 -34.52 44.58 10.88
C PRO A 139 -34.07 45.50 12.04
N ASP A 140 -34.73 45.41 13.19
CA ASP A 140 -34.38 46.20 14.37
C ASP A 140 -33.01 45.84 14.96
N ASP A 141 -32.54 44.60 14.75
CA ASP A 141 -31.21 44.17 15.19
C ASP A 141 -30.07 44.92 14.45
N LEU A 142 -30.36 45.67 13.37
CA LEU A 142 -29.36 46.45 12.61
C LEU A 142 -29.22 47.91 13.09
N LYS A 143 -30.01 48.36 14.07
CA LYS A 143 -30.00 49.75 14.54
C LYS A 143 -28.67 50.12 15.21
N ALA A 144 -28.07 51.23 14.79
CA ALA A 144 -26.76 51.70 15.27
C ALA A 144 -26.68 52.02 16.77
N GLY A 145 -27.82 52.34 17.40
CA GLY A 145 -27.89 52.62 18.83
C GLY A 145 -27.87 51.38 19.74
N LEU A 146 -27.88 50.17 19.16
CA LEU A 146 -27.81 48.94 19.94
C LEU A 146 -26.40 48.71 20.51
N PRO A 147 -26.28 48.11 21.71
CA PRO A 147 -24.98 47.71 22.22
C PRO A 147 -24.34 46.64 21.33
N LYS A 148 -23.01 46.57 21.35
CA LYS A 148 -22.19 45.73 20.45
C LYS A 148 -22.55 44.25 20.51
N ASP A 149 -23.05 43.74 21.64
CA ASP A 149 -23.50 42.36 21.81
C ASP A 149 -24.90 42.09 21.24
N LYS A 150 -25.68 43.14 20.90
CA LYS A 150 -27.05 43.04 20.37
C LYS A 150 -27.19 43.44 18.91
N VAL A 151 -26.20 44.10 18.32
CA VAL A 151 -26.24 44.48 16.91
C VAL A 151 -25.91 43.29 15.99
N ALA A 152 -26.72 43.10 14.95
CA ALA A 152 -26.55 42.11 13.90
C ALA A 152 -25.59 42.60 12.79
N TYR A 153 -25.18 41.68 11.93
CA TYR A 153 -24.36 41.96 10.75
C TYR A 153 -25.23 42.31 9.54
N ASP A 154 -25.00 43.48 8.93
CA ASP A 154 -25.68 43.91 7.70
C ASP A 154 -24.99 43.33 6.45
N ALA A 155 -25.22 42.05 6.16
CA ALA A 155 -24.57 41.39 5.02
C ALA A 155 -24.83 42.11 3.67
N PRO A 156 -26.06 42.53 3.32
CA PRO A 156 -26.29 43.29 2.09
C PRO A 156 -25.52 44.61 2.03
N GLY A 157 -25.49 45.38 3.13
CA GLY A 157 -24.78 46.65 3.21
C GLY A 157 -23.27 46.49 3.00
N HIS A 158 -22.65 45.56 3.73
CA HIS A 158 -21.22 45.25 3.58
C HIS A 158 -20.89 44.74 2.17
N LEU A 159 -21.70 43.84 1.60
CA LEU A 159 -21.45 43.32 0.25
C LEU A 159 -21.58 44.40 -0.83
N ALA A 160 -22.52 45.34 -0.67
CA ALA A 160 -22.65 46.48 -1.59
C ALA A 160 -21.39 47.37 -1.54
N GLU A 161 -20.86 47.62 -0.35
CA GLU A 161 -19.62 48.39 -0.18
C GLU A 161 -18.40 47.64 -0.73
N MET A 162 -18.32 46.32 -0.52
CA MET A 162 -17.30 45.47 -1.15
C MET A 162 -17.37 45.55 -2.67
N ARG A 163 -18.55 45.46 -3.28
CA ARG A 163 -18.69 45.59 -4.75
C ARG A 163 -18.18 46.93 -5.28
N LYS A 164 -18.30 47.98 -4.48
CA LYS A 164 -17.86 49.33 -4.86
C LYS A 164 -16.35 49.52 -4.75
N ASN A 165 -15.73 49.03 -3.67
CA ASN A 165 -14.34 49.36 -3.36
C ASN A 165 -13.36 48.16 -3.38
N PHE A 166 -13.90 46.94 -3.29
CA PHE A 166 -13.16 45.67 -3.18
C PHE A 166 -13.82 44.60 -4.06
N ALA A 167 -13.96 44.87 -5.36
CA ALA A 167 -14.72 44.03 -6.28
C ALA A 167 -14.25 42.56 -6.27
N ALA A 168 -12.95 42.32 -6.18
CA ALA A 168 -12.38 40.97 -6.09
C ALA A 168 -12.82 40.22 -4.82
N ALA A 169 -12.91 40.91 -3.67
CA ALA A 169 -13.45 40.35 -2.44
C ALA A 169 -14.95 40.04 -2.57
N ALA A 170 -15.73 40.89 -3.24
CA ALA A 170 -17.14 40.62 -3.50
C ALA A 170 -17.33 39.41 -4.43
N ASP A 171 -16.53 39.28 -5.49
CA ASP A 171 -16.54 38.11 -6.38
C ASP A 171 -16.12 36.84 -5.62
N ALA A 172 -15.16 36.96 -4.70
CA ALA A 172 -14.74 35.86 -3.84
C ALA A 172 -15.87 35.40 -2.90
N VAL A 173 -16.75 36.29 -2.40
CA VAL A 173 -17.92 35.88 -1.59
C VAL A 173 -18.80 34.91 -2.37
N ASP A 174 -19.16 35.26 -3.61
CA ASP A 174 -20.03 34.43 -4.45
C ASP A 174 -19.35 33.10 -4.83
N ARG A 175 -18.05 33.14 -5.13
CA ARG A 175 -17.25 31.94 -5.42
C ARG A 175 -17.14 31.00 -4.23
N LEU A 176 -16.70 31.50 -3.06
CA LEU A 176 -16.50 30.70 -1.85
C LEU A 176 -17.82 30.06 -1.40
N LYS A 177 -18.93 30.82 -1.44
CA LYS A 177 -20.26 30.28 -1.13
C LYS A 177 -20.63 29.13 -2.06
N THR A 178 -20.45 29.31 -3.36
CA THR A 178 -20.73 28.28 -4.37
C THR A 178 -19.87 27.03 -4.15
N GLU A 179 -18.58 27.20 -3.91
CA GLU A 179 -17.66 26.10 -3.63
C GLU A 179 -18.03 25.34 -2.35
N ALA A 180 -18.42 26.06 -1.29
CA ALA A 180 -18.85 25.46 -0.04
C ALA A 180 -20.12 24.62 -0.22
N GLU A 181 -21.13 25.15 -0.89
CA GLU A 181 -22.37 24.42 -1.17
C GLU A 181 -22.11 23.16 -2.00
N ALA A 182 -21.18 23.24 -2.96
CA ALA A 182 -20.81 22.12 -3.82
C ALA A 182 -19.96 21.04 -3.11
N ASN A 183 -19.18 21.40 -2.09
CA ASN A 183 -18.15 20.53 -1.53
C ASN A 183 -18.23 20.33 -0.01
N ARG A 184 -19.28 20.81 0.67
CA ARG A 184 -19.43 20.66 2.12
C ARG A 184 -19.48 19.21 2.60
N GLY A 185 -19.13 19.03 3.87
CA GLY A 185 -19.15 17.75 4.57
C GLY A 185 -20.56 17.18 4.82
N PRO A 186 -20.66 15.96 5.37
CA PRO A 186 -19.54 15.08 5.73
C PRO A 186 -18.83 14.50 4.50
N TRP A 187 -17.50 14.44 4.56
CA TRP A 187 -16.71 13.76 3.53
C TRP A 187 -16.56 12.29 3.87
N THR A 188 -16.36 11.48 2.83
CA THR A 188 -16.02 10.06 2.95
C THR A 188 -14.76 9.77 2.15
N ALA A 189 -13.95 8.84 2.65
CA ALA A 189 -12.78 8.32 1.96
C ALA A 189 -12.93 6.80 1.78
N SER A 190 -12.57 6.29 0.61
CA SER A 190 -12.54 4.85 0.34
C SER A 190 -11.31 4.46 -0.49
N MET A 191 -10.96 3.18 -0.44
CA MET A 191 -9.88 2.60 -1.23
C MET A 191 -10.44 1.47 -2.08
N THR A 192 -10.26 1.56 -3.39
CA THR A 192 -10.55 0.49 -4.34
C THR A 192 -9.26 -0.26 -4.62
N THR A 193 -9.25 -1.55 -4.29
CA THR A 193 -8.13 -2.44 -4.59
C THR A 193 -8.21 -2.96 -6.04
N PRO A 194 -7.09 -3.42 -6.62
CA PRO A 194 -7.10 -4.05 -7.93
C PRO A 194 -8.06 -5.24 -8.00
N LYS A 195 -8.58 -5.50 -9.21
CA LYS A 195 -9.34 -6.71 -9.51
C LYS A 195 -8.37 -7.82 -9.93
N GLY A 196 -8.67 -9.06 -9.52
CA GLY A 196 -7.89 -10.24 -9.87
C GLY A 196 -6.70 -10.48 -8.94
N ASP A 197 -6.00 -11.57 -9.20
CA ASP A 197 -4.87 -12.01 -8.39
C ASP A 197 -3.70 -11.03 -8.49
N GLN A 198 -3.00 -10.87 -7.37
CA GLN A 198 -1.84 -10.01 -7.25
C GLN A 198 -0.58 -10.88 -7.18
N HIS A 199 0.51 -10.43 -7.79
CA HIS A 199 1.77 -11.17 -7.81
C HIS A 199 2.93 -10.29 -7.33
N LEU A 200 3.97 -10.92 -6.78
CA LEU A 200 5.18 -10.20 -6.38
C LEU A 200 5.82 -9.54 -7.60
N GLY A 201 6.23 -8.27 -7.46
CA GLY A 201 6.90 -7.54 -8.53
C GLY A 201 5.98 -7.06 -9.66
N GLU A 202 4.70 -7.41 -9.67
CA GLU A 202 3.73 -6.96 -10.69
C GLU A 202 2.92 -5.77 -10.16
N ALA A 203 3.07 -4.62 -10.82
CA ALA A 203 2.35 -3.42 -10.46
C ALA A 203 0.85 -3.55 -10.78
N ALA A 204 0.00 -3.14 -9.83
CA ALA A 204 -1.44 -3.07 -10.03
C ALA A 204 -2.00 -1.71 -9.62
N GLU A 205 -3.15 -1.36 -10.17
CA GLU A 205 -3.78 -0.05 -9.98
C GLU A 205 -4.67 -0.02 -8.74
N TRP A 206 -4.45 0.97 -7.88
CA TRP A 206 -5.22 1.25 -6.68
C TRP A 206 -5.78 2.66 -6.75
N THR A 207 -7.01 2.84 -6.26
CA THR A 207 -7.68 4.15 -6.32
C THR A 207 -8.21 4.55 -4.96
N ALA A 208 -7.68 5.65 -4.41
CA ALA A 208 -8.30 6.35 -3.29
C ALA A 208 -9.39 7.29 -3.82
N THR A 209 -10.55 7.34 -3.17
CA THR A 209 -11.68 8.17 -3.58
C THR A 209 -12.16 9.01 -2.41
N VAL A 210 -12.39 10.30 -2.65
CA VAL A 210 -12.92 11.27 -1.68
C VAL A 210 -14.22 11.85 -2.21
N LYS A 211 -15.30 11.71 -1.44
CA LYS A 211 -16.64 12.17 -1.82
C LYS A 211 -17.25 13.06 -0.75
N ASN A 212 -18.04 14.04 -1.20
CA ASN A 212 -18.84 14.91 -0.32
C ASN A 212 -20.12 14.20 0.15
N ALA A 213 -20.96 14.92 0.89
CA ALA A 213 -22.22 14.40 1.43
C ALA A 213 -23.21 13.94 0.34
N GLN A 214 -23.11 14.50 -0.86
CA GLN A 214 -23.94 14.19 -2.02
C GLN A 214 -23.35 13.06 -2.89
N GLY A 215 -22.23 12.44 -2.47
CA GLY A 215 -21.56 11.38 -3.21
C GLY A 215 -20.75 11.86 -4.43
N LYS A 216 -20.59 13.18 -4.61
CA LYS A 216 -19.77 13.77 -5.66
C LYS A 216 -18.30 13.82 -5.23
N GLY A 217 -17.41 13.55 -6.17
CA GLY A 217 -15.98 13.68 -5.98
C GLY A 217 -15.53 15.09 -5.62
N ILE A 218 -14.53 15.20 -4.75
CA ILE A 218 -13.99 16.49 -4.29
C ILE A 218 -12.61 16.72 -4.89
N PRO A 219 -12.41 17.76 -5.71
CA PRO A 219 -11.11 18.04 -6.31
C PRO A 219 -10.10 18.61 -5.33
N ASP A 220 -8.82 18.52 -5.70
CA ASP A 220 -7.70 19.19 -5.04
C ASP A 220 -7.56 18.88 -3.54
N VAL A 221 -8.06 17.74 -3.08
CA VAL A 221 -7.88 17.27 -1.70
C VAL A 221 -6.49 16.63 -1.60
N PRO A 222 -5.59 17.12 -0.75
CA PRO A 222 -4.31 16.45 -0.51
C PRO A 222 -4.55 15.14 0.25
N VAL A 223 -4.12 14.02 -0.35
CA VAL A 223 -4.20 12.67 0.20
C VAL A 223 -2.80 12.13 0.39
N LYS A 224 -2.43 11.85 1.64
CA LYS A 224 -1.21 11.12 1.97
C LYS A 224 -1.44 9.63 1.77
N LEU A 225 -0.67 9.03 0.87
CA LEU A 225 -0.66 7.60 0.60
C LEU A 225 0.56 6.97 1.26
N THR A 226 0.36 5.88 2.00
CA THR A 226 1.41 5.10 2.66
C THR A 226 1.29 3.63 2.28
N ALA A 227 2.36 3.09 1.69
CA ALA A 227 2.45 1.70 1.28
C ALA A 227 3.19 0.84 2.31
N THR A 228 2.69 -0.38 2.53
CA THR A 228 3.34 -1.43 3.32
C THR A 228 3.40 -2.71 2.50
N ASP A 229 4.51 -3.46 2.59
CA ASP A 229 4.80 -4.64 1.76
C ASP A 229 4.66 -4.38 0.26
N ALA A 230 4.88 -3.14 -0.16
CA ALA A 230 4.80 -2.69 -1.53
C ALA A 230 5.58 -1.41 -1.75
N THR A 231 5.81 -1.10 -3.02
CA THR A 231 6.38 0.17 -3.49
C THR A 231 5.39 0.89 -4.37
N LEU A 232 5.29 2.21 -4.21
CA LEU A 232 4.51 3.05 -5.12
C LEU A 232 5.37 3.33 -6.36
N GLY A 233 4.82 3.02 -7.54
CA GLY A 233 5.39 3.48 -8.80
C GLY A 233 5.16 4.98 -8.99
N ASP A 234 5.78 5.58 -10.01
CA ASP A 234 5.59 6.99 -10.37
C ASP A 234 4.10 7.28 -10.56
N GLY A 235 3.46 7.82 -9.52
CA GLY A 235 2.04 8.11 -9.53
C GLY A 235 1.76 9.20 -10.54
N LYS A 236 1.07 8.87 -11.64
CA LYS A 236 0.40 9.88 -12.46
C LYS A 236 -0.90 10.24 -11.76
N ALA A 237 -0.86 11.22 -10.86
CA ALA A 237 -2.03 12.08 -10.73
C ALA A 237 -2.24 12.75 -12.10
N ASP A 238 -3.48 12.88 -12.58
CA ASP A 238 -3.79 13.67 -13.77
C ASP A 238 -3.32 15.11 -13.53
N ALA A 239 -2.08 15.38 -13.92
CA ALA A 239 -1.35 16.59 -13.62
C ALA A 239 -1.77 17.69 -14.59
N ALA A 240 -2.99 18.20 -14.41
CA ALA A 240 -3.24 19.60 -14.70
C ALA A 240 -2.59 20.43 -13.58
N LYS A 241 -1.27 20.66 -13.71
CA LYS A 241 -0.41 21.57 -12.92
C LYS A 241 -0.13 21.17 -11.46
N GLY A 242 1.11 20.70 -11.21
CA GLY A 242 1.76 20.87 -9.90
C GLY A 242 2.70 19.74 -9.48
N ASN A 243 3.99 19.90 -9.78
CA ASN A 243 5.19 19.29 -9.17
C ASN A 243 5.04 17.98 -8.37
N ALA A 244 5.33 16.86 -9.01
CA ALA A 244 6.01 15.74 -8.36
C ALA A 244 7.31 15.45 -9.13
N SER A 245 8.45 15.60 -8.45
CA SER A 245 9.77 15.25 -8.97
C SER A 245 9.89 13.71 -9.03
N PRO A 246 10.56 13.12 -10.04
CA PRO A 246 10.72 11.67 -10.14
C PRO A 246 11.71 11.21 -9.06
N GLN A 247 11.18 10.75 -7.93
CA GLN A 247 11.96 10.14 -6.86
C GLN A 247 11.68 8.64 -6.81
N SER A 248 12.76 7.86 -6.77
CA SER A 248 12.83 6.46 -6.39
C SER A 248 11.66 5.99 -5.51
N ALA A 249 11.01 4.89 -5.91
CA ALA A 249 9.99 4.12 -5.18
C ALA A 249 9.76 4.59 -3.73
N ALA A 250 8.89 5.57 -3.55
CA ALA A 250 8.61 6.13 -2.23
C ALA A 250 7.66 5.20 -1.47
N LYS A 251 7.88 5.05 -0.16
CA LYS A 251 6.91 4.39 0.74
C LYS A 251 5.71 5.27 1.04
N ASP A 252 5.90 6.58 0.99
CA ASP A 252 4.90 7.61 1.24
C ASP A 252 4.90 8.65 0.11
N VAL A 253 3.72 9.10 -0.32
CA VAL A 253 3.55 10.22 -1.26
C VAL A 253 2.28 11.00 -0.92
N THR A 254 2.28 12.31 -1.13
CA THR A 254 1.06 13.12 -1.03
C THR A 254 0.63 13.56 -2.43
N LEU A 255 -0.58 13.18 -2.82
CA LEU A 255 -1.16 13.51 -4.13
C LEU A 255 -2.48 14.24 -3.95
N LYS A 256 -2.85 15.10 -4.90
CA LYS A 256 -4.15 15.76 -4.90
C LYS A 256 -5.16 14.94 -5.68
N THR A 257 -6.41 14.90 -5.20
CA THR A 257 -7.52 14.30 -5.95
C THR A 257 -7.77 15.05 -7.26
N GLY A 258 -8.11 14.29 -8.31
CA GLY A 258 -8.59 14.83 -9.58
C GLY A 258 -9.99 15.43 -9.48
N ALA A 259 -10.52 15.91 -10.61
CA ALA A 259 -11.84 16.54 -10.71
C ALA A 259 -13.00 15.65 -10.22
N ASP A 260 -12.83 14.34 -10.29
CA ASP A 260 -13.79 13.32 -9.86
C ASP A 260 -13.56 12.83 -8.41
N GLY A 261 -12.65 13.46 -7.67
CA GLY A 261 -12.33 13.11 -6.30
C GLY A 261 -11.44 11.89 -6.14
N THR A 262 -10.77 11.42 -7.20
CA THR A 262 -9.93 10.21 -7.13
C THR A 262 -8.44 10.50 -7.17
N VAL A 263 -7.66 9.61 -6.57
CA VAL A 263 -6.20 9.49 -6.74
C VAL A 263 -5.89 8.05 -7.12
N THR A 264 -5.27 7.86 -8.27
CA THR A 264 -4.89 6.54 -8.78
C THR A 264 -3.39 6.36 -8.74
N VAL A 265 -2.93 5.23 -8.19
CA VAL A 265 -1.50 4.89 -8.10
C VAL A 265 -1.25 3.45 -8.50
N LYS A 266 -0.06 3.19 -9.05
CA LYS A 266 0.42 1.83 -9.26
C LYS A 266 1.20 1.37 -8.04
N LEU A 267 0.77 0.26 -7.46
CA LEU A 267 1.40 -0.35 -6.31
C LEU A 267 2.02 -1.69 -6.74
N THR A 268 3.32 -1.86 -6.48
CA THR A 268 4.06 -3.09 -6.79
C THR A 268 4.30 -3.87 -5.50
N PRO A 269 3.70 -5.06 -5.32
CA PRO A 269 3.90 -5.87 -4.13
C PRO A 269 5.35 -6.31 -3.95
N THR A 270 5.84 -6.22 -2.72
CA THR A 270 7.17 -6.67 -2.27
C THR A 270 7.08 -7.69 -1.13
N GLY A 271 5.89 -7.89 -0.56
CA GLY A 271 5.59 -8.91 0.44
C GLY A 271 4.21 -9.53 0.21
N GLU A 272 3.79 -10.42 1.10
CA GLU A 272 2.58 -11.25 0.92
C GLU A 272 1.26 -10.50 1.06
N LYS A 273 1.26 -9.38 1.80
CA LYS A 273 0.06 -8.60 2.13
C LYS A 273 0.25 -7.12 1.83
N PRO A 274 0.43 -6.75 0.55
CA PRO A 274 0.54 -5.35 0.16
C PRO A 274 -0.68 -4.57 0.66
N LYS A 275 -0.39 -3.46 1.31
CA LYS A 275 -1.37 -2.57 1.93
C LYS A 275 -1.10 -1.14 1.47
N LEU A 276 -2.18 -0.43 1.16
CA LEU A 276 -2.16 1.01 0.89
C LEU A 276 -3.12 1.71 1.83
N VAL A 277 -2.62 2.73 2.54
CA VAL A 277 -3.42 3.62 3.39
C VAL A 277 -3.46 4.99 2.75
N ALA A 278 -4.65 5.54 2.60
CA ALA A 278 -4.90 6.95 2.28
C ALA A 278 -5.33 7.67 3.56
N SER A 279 -4.65 8.76 3.91
CA SER A 279 -5.02 9.68 4.99
C SER A 279 -5.19 11.09 4.43
N LEU A 280 -6.21 11.81 4.89
CA LEU A 280 -6.50 13.18 4.50
C LEU A 280 -7.23 13.93 5.61
N THR A 281 -7.13 15.27 5.58
CA THR A 281 -7.92 16.14 6.43
C THR A 281 -9.25 16.47 5.77
N ALA A 282 -10.35 16.30 6.51
CA ALA A 282 -11.70 16.60 6.09
C ALA A 282 -12.32 17.70 6.98
N PRO A 283 -13.38 18.37 6.49
CA PRO A 283 -14.11 19.34 7.29
C PRO A 283 -14.68 18.67 8.56
N ALA A 284 -14.64 19.39 9.67
CA ALA A 284 -15.37 19.00 10.87
C ALA A 284 -16.88 18.86 10.57
N ASP A 285 -17.55 17.90 11.22
CA ASP A 285 -18.99 17.69 11.03
C ASP A 285 -19.78 18.96 11.41
N ARG A 286 -19.30 19.70 12.40
CA ARG A 286 -19.71 21.08 12.75
C ARG A 286 -18.47 21.86 13.23
N PRO A 287 -18.39 23.17 12.99
CA PRO A 287 -17.26 23.98 13.43
C PRO A 287 -17.36 24.28 14.94
N TYR A 288 -16.21 24.32 15.61
CA TYR A 288 -16.09 24.65 17.03
C TYR A 288 -15.40 25.99 17.22
N VAL A 289 -15.76 26.71 18.28
CA VAL A 289 -15.13 27.99 18.62
C VAL A 289 -14.10 27.82 19.72
N ARG A 290 -13.16 28.77 19.75
CA ARG A 290 -12.35 29.05 20.92
C ARG A 290 -12.99 30.21 21.69
N LEU A 291 -13.16 30.02 23.00
CA LEU A 291 -13.73 31.02 23.89
C LEU A 291 -12.61 31.83 24.54
N PRO A 292 -12.66 33.17 24.48
CA PRO A 292 -11.67 33.98 25.17
C PRO A 292 -11.84 33.80 26.68
N VAL A 293 -10.75 33.95 27.43
CA VAL A 293 -10.80 33.96 28.90
C VAL A 293 -11.49 35.24 29.38
N ASP A 294 -11.31 36.37 28.68
CA ASP A 294 -12.08 37.59 28.89
C ASP A 294 -13.42 37.55 28.13
N THR A 295 -14.53 37.74 28.85
CA THR A 295 -15.89 37.69 28.32
C THR A 295 -16.27 38.84 27.37
N GLY A 296 -15.44 39.89 27.26
CA GLY A 296 -15.67 41.03 26.34
C GLY A 296 -15.10 40.87 24.93
N VAL A 297 -14.31 39.82 24.69
CA VAL A 297 -13.56 39.59 23.45
C VAL A 297 -14.33 38.68 22.48
N GLN A 298 -14.05 38.80 21.19
CA GLN A 298 -14.65 37.94 20.16
C GLN A 298 -14.25 36.48 20.34
N ARG A 299 -15.22 35.58 20.12
CA ARG A 299 -14.93 34.15 19.90
C ARG A 299 -14.25 34.00 18.54
N VAL A 300 -13.35 33.03 18.42
CA VAL A 300 -12.58 32.81 17.19
C VAL A 300 -12.62 31.37 16.71
N VAL A 301 -12.36 31.20 15.42
CA VAL A 301 -12.13 29.91 14.74
C VAL A 301 -10.78 29.99 14.03
N SER A 302 -9.96 28.92 14.05
CA SER A 302 -8.67 28.86 13.34
C SER A 302 -8.77 28.11 12.02
N THR A 303 -9.20 26.86 12.07
CA THR A 303 -9.12 25.93 10.94
C THR A 303 -10.32 24.99 10.97
N GLY A 304 -10.84 24.63 9.79
CA GLY A 304 -12.00 23.74 9.67
C GLY A 304 -11.64 22.27 9.46
N GLY A 305 -10.34 21.99 9.28
CA GLY A 305 -9.78 20.66 9.05
C GLY A 305 -9.48 19.91 10.34
N GLU A 306 -10.51 19.63 11.13
CA GLU A 306 -10.33 19.01 12.46
C GLU A 306 -10.54 17.50 12.45
N LYS A 307 -10.91 16.91 11.30
CA LYS A 307 -11.19 15.48 11.16
C LYS A 307 -10.21 14.82 10.21
N GLU A 308 -9.48 13.82 10.69
CA GLU A 308 -8.72 12.93 9.81
C GLU A 308 -9.64 11.84 9.27
N LEU A 309 -9.61 11.62 7.95
CA LEU A 309 -10.22 10.46 7.31
C LEU A 309 -9.13 9.53 6.81
N THR A 310 -9.29 8.25 7.13
CA THR A 310 -8.40 7.20 6.65
C THR A 310 -9.18 6.16 5.86
N ALA A 311 -8.66 5.78 4.71
CA ALA A 311 -9.12 4.63 3.95
C ALA A 311 -7.95 3.67 3.73
N GLN A 312 -8.21 2.36 3.73
CA GLN A 312 -7.17 1.38 3.46
C GLN A 312 -7.69 0.27 2.59
N GLY A 313 -6.80 -0.29 1.77
CA GLY A 313 -7.02 -1.55 1.11
C GLY A 313 -5.87 -2.49 1.44
N VAL A 314 -6.19 -3.77 1.55
CA VAL A 314 -5.22 -4.85 1.73
C VAL A 314 -5.63 -5.96 0.80
N VAL A 315 -4.66 -6.49 0.07
CA VAL A 315 -4.85 -7.67 -0.80
C VAL A 315 -3.80 -8.71 -0.45
N ASN A 316 -4.10 -9.97 -0.72
CA ASN A 316 -3.12 -11.04 -0.59
C ASN A 316 -2.46 -11.24 -1.95
N VAL A 317 -1.15 -11.40 -1.95
CA VAL A 317 -0.42 -11.90 -3.12
C VAL A 317 -0.69 -13.39 -3.28
N ALA A 318 -0.97 -13.80 -4.52
CA ALA A 318 -1.17 -15.19 -4.86
C ALA A 318 0.09 -16.00 -4.55
N LYS A 319 -0.09 -17.04 -3.74
CA LYS A 319 0.99 -17.94 -3.37
C LYS A 319 1.48 -18.72 -4.59
N PRO A 320 2.79 -18.98 -4.71
CA PRO A 320 3.31 -19.79 -5.79
C PRO A 320 2.71 -21.19 -5.75
N GLY A 321 2.42 -21.73 -6.93
CA GLY A 321 2.00 -23.11 -7.11
C GLY A 321 3.18 -24.06 -7.28
N LYS A 322 2.89 -25.37 -7.21
CA LYS A 322 3.82 -26.45 -7.53
C LYS A 322 3.18 -27.41 -8.51
N VAL A 323 3.99 -28.04 -9.35
CA VAL A 323 3.55 -29.17 -10.18
C VAL A 323 4.40 -30.37 -9.84
N GLN A 324 3.74 -31.46 -9.46
CA GLN A 324 4.34 -32.76 -9.28
C GLN A 324 3.96 -33.63 -10.47
N VAL A 325 4.96 -34.09 -11.20
CA VAL A 325 4.77 -34.97 -12.36
C VAL A 325 5.27 -36.36 -12.02
N THR A 326 4.44 -37.37 -12.27
CA THR A 326 4.83 -38.76 -12.16
C THR A 326 4.80 -39.41 -13.53
N LYS A 327 5.93 -39.97 -13.95
CA LYS A 327 6.02 -40.81 -15.14
C LYS A 327 5.77 -42.25 -14.76
N THR A 328 4.82 -42.90 -15.42
CA THR A 328 4.47 -44.29 -15.13
C THR A 328 4.64 -45.20 -16.34
N ASP A 329 4.89 -46.46 -16.07
CA ASP A 329 4.80 -47.55 -17.03
C ASP A 329 3.32 -47.91 -17.22
N ALA A 330 2.85 -47.90 -18.47
CA ALA A 330 1.44 -48.08 -18.79
C ALA A 330 0.92 -49.50 -18.46
N ASN A 331 1.81 -50.49 -18.33
CA ASN A 331 1.43 -51.88 -18.06
C ASN A 331 1.39 -52.18 -16.54
N THR A 332 2.29 -51.57 -15.77
CA THR A 332 2.50 -51.89 -14.35
C THR A 332 2.08 -50.78 -13.40
N GLY A 333 1.93 -49.55 -13.89
CA GLY A 333 1.67 -48.37 -13.07
C GLY A 333 2.88 -47.89 -12.26
N ASN A 334 4.02 -48.59 -12.34
CA ASN A 334 5.25 -48.25 -11.61
C ASN A 334 5.90 -46.98 -12.17
N GLY A 335 6.60 -46.26 -11.29
CA GLY A 335 7.35 -45.07 -11.64
C GLY A 335 8.50 -45.34 -12.62
N VAL A 336 8.69 -44.45 -13.59
CA VAL A 336 9.74 -44.56 -14.62
C VAL A 336 10.67 -43.36 -14.57
N GLY A 337 11.93 -43.60 -14.23
CA GLY A 337 12.96 -42.56 -14.22
C GLY A 337 13.63 -42.31 -15.57
N GLY A 338 14.25 -41.15 -15.71
CA GLY A 338 15.04 -40.77 -16.88
C GLY A 338 14.25 -40.19 -18.05
N ALA A 339 12.93 -40.00 -17.91
CA ALA A 339 12.14 -39.31 -18.92
C ALA A 339 12.44 -37.81 -18.86
N VAL A 340 12.62 -37.17 -20.01
CA VAL A 340 12.81 -35.72 -20.11
C VAL A 340 11.48 -35.08 -20.43
N LEU A 341 10.99 -34.25 -19.52
CA LEU A 341 9.68 -33.61 -19.58
C LEU A 341 9.84 -32.10 -19.71
N ARG A 342 9.16 -31.50 -20.67
CA ARG A 342 9.13 -30.05 -20.90
C ARG A 342 7.93 -29.44 -20.19
N ILE A 343 8.15 -28.34 -19.46
CA ILE A 343 7.12 -27.62 -18.70
C ILE A 343 6.63 -26.43 -19.53
N THR A 344 5.37 -26.46 -19.93
CA THR A 344 4.78 -25.47 -20.83
C THR A 344 3.50 -24.88 -20.26
N GLY A 345 3.05 -23.78 -20.85
CA GLY A 345 1.69 -23.29 -20.64
C GLY A 345 0.65 -24.15 -21.36
N LYS A 346 -0.59 -23.64 -21.37
CA LYS A 346 -1.78 -24.25 -22.00
C LYS A 346 -1.59 -24.70 -23.45
N ASP A 347 -0.80 -23.97 -24.22
CA ASP A 347 -0.58 -24.20 -25.65
C ASP A 347 0.42 -25.33 -25.95
N ARG A 348 0.95 -25.98 -24.90
CA ARG A 348 1.94 -27.07 -24.99
C ARG A 348 3.27 -26.69 -25.65
N THR A 349 3.51 -25.39 -25.86
CA THR A 349 4.64 -24.89 -26.66
C THR A 349 5.34 -23.71 -25.99
N SER A 350 4.59 -22.74 -25.48
CA SER A 350 5.12 -21.62 -24.70
C SER A 350 5.55 -22.07 -23.31
N ALA A 351 6.56 -21.41 -22.74
CA ALA A 351 7.00 -21.70 -21.38
C ALA A 351 5.93 -21.36 -20.35
N ALA A 352 5.81 -22.19 -19.32
CA ALA A 352 5.07 -21.83 -18.12
C ALA A 352 5.68 -20.59 -17.45
N LEU A 353 4.91 -19.88 -16.61
CA LEU A 353 5.41 -18.70 -15.91
C LEU A 353 5.90 -19.05 -14.50
N GLY A 354 7.06 -18.50 -14.11
CA GLY A 354 7.50 -18.45 -12.72
C GLY A 354 6.66 -17.48 -11.90
N GLN A 355 6.76 -17.55 -10.57
CA GLN A 355 6.04 -16.67 -9.64
C GLN A 355 6.31 -15.17 -9.89
N ASP A 356 7.47 -14.83 -10.43
CA ASP A 356 7.86 -13.48 -10.81
C ASP A 356 7.28 -13.02 -12.17
N GLY A 357 6.39 -13.82 -12.76
CA GLY A 357 5.76 -13.55 -14.04
C GLY A 357 6.64 -13.82 -15.26
N LYS A 358 7.89 -14.27 -15.08
CA LYS A 358 8.80 -14.51 -16.21
C LYS A 358 8.62 -15.91 -16.79
N PRO A 359 8.88 -16.10 -18.10
CA PRO A 359 8.93 -17.42 -18.72
C PRO A 359 9.94 -18.35 -18.05
N LEU A 360 9.51 -19.55 -17.67
CA LEU A 360 10.36 -20.61 -17.14
C LEU A 360 11.10 -21.30 -18.29
N VAL A 361 12.26 -20.73 -18.65
CA VAL A 361 13.08 -21.18 -19.77
C VAL A 361 14.37 -21.86 -19.30
N GLY A 362 14.85 -22.82 -20.09
CA GLY A 362 16.18 -23.41 -19.95
C GLY A 362 17.28 -22.49 -20.50
N ALA A 363 18.53 -22.94 -20.39
CA ALA A 363 19.70 -22.23 -20.93
C ALA A 363 19.67 -22.05 -22.46
N ASP A 364 18.85 -22.85 -23.15
CA ASP A 364 18.62 -22.80 -24.59
C ASP A 364 17.51 -21.81 -24.99
N GLY A 365 16.92 -21.09 -24.02
CA GLY A 365 15.81 -20.15 -24.25
C GLY A 365 14.47 -20.82 -24.56
N LYS A 366 14.40 -22.16 -24.51
CA LYS A 366 13.17 -22.93 -24.71
C LYS A 366 12.50 -23.21 -23.36
N PRO A 367 11.23 -23.68 -23.32
CA PRO A 367 10.60 -24.03 -22.06
C PRO A 367 11.44 -25.02 -21.26
N ALA A 368 11.54 -24.80 -19.96
CA ALA A 368 12.39 -25.59 -19.07
C ALA A 368 12.06 -27.08 -19.16
N VAL A 369 13.11 -27.90 -19.10
CA VAL A 369 13.01 -29.35 -19.07
C VAL A 369 13.43 -29.88 -17.71
N VAL A 370 12.77 -30.94 -17.27
CA VAL A 370 13.04 -31.65 -16.04
C VAL A 370 13.15 -33.15 -16.31
N THR A 371 13.91 -33.87 -15.49
CA THR A 371 14.12 -35.32 -15.65
C THR A 371 13.51 -36.06 -14.48
N THR A 372 12.77 -37.13 -14.75
CA THR A 372 12.10 -37.93 -13.72
C THR A 372 13.11 -38.77 -12.92
N ASP A 373 12.87 -38.92 -11.62
CA ASP A 373 13.74 -39.68 -10.75
C ASP A 373 13.62 -41.20 -10.95
N GLY A 374 14.71 -41.93 -10.71
CA GLY A 374 14.81 -43.39 -10.91
C GLY A 374 14.03 -44.27 -9.92
N LYS A 375 13.48 -43.72 -8.84
CA LYS A 375 12.84 -44.49 -7.76
C LYS A 375 11.32 -44.43 -7.80
N THR A 376 10.78 -43.26 -8.09
CA THR A 376 9.34 -42.96 -8.06
C THR A 376 8.81 -42.56 -9.43
N GLY A 377 9.68 -42.28 -10.40
CA GLY A 377 9.31 -41.65 -11.65
C GLY A 377 8.84 -40.20 -11.48
N GLY A 378 9.03 -39.63 -10.29
CA GLY A 378 8.55 -38.32 -9.91
C GLY A 378 9.52 -37.20 -10.27
N VAL A 379 8.98 -36.00 -10.45
CA VAL A 379 9.72 -34.74 -10.47
C VAL A 379 8.81 -33.60 -10.03
N THR A 380 9.35 -32.63 -9.29
CA THR A 380 8.58 -31.48 -8.79
C THR A 380 9.15 -30.20 -9.37
N VAL A 381 8.27 -29.32 -9.83
CA VAL A 381 8.57 -27.96 -10.29
C VAL A 381 7.89 -27.00 -9.32
N GLU A 382 8.68 -26.17 -8.66
CA GLU A 382 8.20 -25.22 -7.65
C GLU A 382 8.20 -23.77 -8.17
N ASN A 383 7.67 -22.85 -7.36
CA ASN A 383 7.67 -21.41 -7.62
C ASN A 383 7.00 -21.02 -8.94
N LEU A 384 5.93 -21.73 -9.30
CA LEU A 384 5.13 -21.44 -10.48
C LEU A 384 4.14 -20.32 -10.18
N ARG A 385 3.86 -19.48 -11.18
CA ARG A 385 2.72 -18.56 -11.11
C ARG A 385 1.45 -19.36 -10.88
N ALA A 386 0.53 -18.81 -10.11
CA ALA A 386 -0.77 -19.43 -9.91
C ALA A 386 -1.83 -18.34 -9.70
N PRO A 387 -3.04 -18.47 -10.26
CA PRO A 387 -3.47 -19.60 -11.09
C PRO A 387 -2.84 -19.59 -12.50
N GLN A 388 -2.49 -20.76 -13.02
CA GLN A 388 -2.15 -20.93 -14.44
C GLN A 388 -2.39 -22.37 -14.90
N GLU A 389 -2.63 -22.57 -16.19
CA GLU A 389 -2.68 -23.91 -16.79
C GLU A 389 -1.27 -24.35 -17.20
N ILE A 390 -0.83 -25.47 -16.65
CA ILE A 390 0.45 -26.10 -16.93
C ILE A 390 0.19 -27.36 -17.75
N CYS A 391 0.96 -27.50 -18.82
CA CYS A 391 1.10 -28.75 -19.54
C CYS A 391 2.52 -29.29 -19.38
N VAL A 392 2.63 -30.60 -19.30
CA VAL A 392 3.91 -31.30 -19.29
C VAL A 392 3.96 -32.16 -20.53
N VAL A 393 4.99 -31.96 -21.35
CA VAL A 393 5.14 -32.60 -22.65
C VAL A 393 6.41 -33.42 -22.66
N GLU A 394 6.33 -34.71 -22.98
CA GLU A 394 7.51 -35.55 -23.06
C GLU A 394 8.41 -35.11 -24.23
N ALA A 395 9.63 -34.67 -23.90
CA ALA A 395 10.62 -34.24 -24.87
C ALA A 395 11.52 -35.40 -25.32
N SER A 396 11.80 -36.34 -24.43
CA SER A 396 12.53 -37.57 -24.74
C SER A 396 12.07 -38.70 -23.82
N PRO A 397 11.70 -39.87 -24.37
CA PRO A 397 11.35 -41.03 -23.56
C PRO A 397 12.59 -41.61 -22.87
N PRO A 398 12.42 -42.28 -21.71
CA PRO A 398 13.50 -42.99 -21.06
C PRO A 398 13.92 -44.25 -21.85
N PRO A 399 15.15 -44.76 -21.63
CA PRO A 399 15.58 -46.02 -22.24
C PRO A 399 14.59 -47.16 -21.97
N GLY A 400 14.23 -47.91 -23.01
CA GLY A 400 13.24 -48.99 -22.93
C GLY A 400 11.79 -48.57 -23.18
N TYR A 401 11.52 -47.31 -23.53
CA TYR A 401 10.18 -46.78 -23.83
C TYR A 401 10.10 -46.01 -25.17
N THR A 402 11.10 -46.16 -26.03
CA THR A 402 11.26 -45.41 -27.28
C THR A 402 10.31 -45.85 -28.40
N ASN A 403 9.84 -47.10 -28.40
CA ASN A 403 9.11 -47.67 -29.54
C ASN A 403 7.73 -47.04 -29.75
N ALA A 404 7.11 -46.52 -28.69
CA ALA A 404 5.78 -45.92 -28.72
C ALA A 404 5.79 -44.38 -28.71
N PHE A 405 6.97 -43.76 -28.73
CA PHE A 405 7.10 -42.31 -28.68
C PHE A 405 6.98 -41.70 -30.08
N ASP A 406 6.02 -40.78 -30.26
CA ASP A 406 5.86 -39.98 -31.47
C ASP A 406 6.30 -38.52 -31.17
N PRO A 407 7.39 -38.02 -31.75
CA PRO A 407 7.83 -36.64 -31.52
C PRO A 407 6.85 -35.58 -32.05
N ASN A 408 5.95 -35.93 -32.98
CA ASN A 408 4.92 -35.02 -33.50
C ASN A 408 3.65 -35.01 -32.65
N ASN A 409 3.45 -36.05 -31.84
CA ASN A 409 2.35 -36.15 -30.88
C ASN A 409 2.85 -36.74 -29.54
N PRO A 410 3.74 -36.01 -28.85
CA PRO A 410 4.37 -36.52 -27.64
C PRO A 410 3.34 -36.70 -26.52
N PRO A 411 3.50 -37.73 -25.66
CA PRO A 411 2.69 -37.89 -24.46
C PRO A 411 2.70 -36.61 -23.62
N SER A 412 1.51 -36.17 -23.20
CA SER A 412 1.35 -34.95 -22.42
C SER A 412 0.19 -35.02 -21.43
N ALA A 413 0.31 -34.24 -20.35
CA ALA A 413 -0.74 -34.06 -19.35
C ALA A 413 -0.85 -32.58 -19.00
N CYS A 414 -2.06 -32.08 -18.80
CA CYS A 414 -2.32 -30.67 -18.48
C CYS A 414 -3.25 -30.55 -17.28
N GLY A 415 -3.12 -29.45 -16.54
CA GLY A 415 -4.03 -29.09 -15.46
C GLY A 415 -3.80 -27.66 -15.00
N THR A 416 -4.72 -27.13 -14.17
CA THR A 416 -4.57 -25.79 -13.59
C THR A 416 -3.93 -25.89 -12.20
N VAL A 417 -2.80 -25.23 -12.00
CA VAL A 417 -2.21 -25.07 -10.67
C VAL A 417 -2.87 -23.87 -9.99
N GLN A 418 -3.44 -24.10 -8.81
CA GLN A 418 -4.08 -23.05 -8.00
C GLN A 418 -3.07 -22.42 -7.02
N PRO A 419 -3.33 -21.20 -6.52
CA PRO A 419 -2.42 -20.51 -5.60
C PRO A 419 -2.08 -21.33 -4.35
N GLY A 420 -0.80 -21.63 -4.15
CA GLY A 420 -0.30 -22.39 -3.00
C GLY A 420 -0.54 -23.90 -3.05
N GLU A 421 -1.14 -24.42 -4.12
CA GLU A 421 -1.43 -25.85 -4.27
C GLU A 421 -0.36 -26.59 -5.09
N THR A 422 -0.36 -27.92 -4.95
CA THR A 422 0.40 -28.82 -5.80
C THR A 422 -0.53 -29.48 -6.82
N LEU A 423 -0.33 -29.18 -8.10
CA LEU A 423 -0.97 -29.90 -9.19
C LEU A 423 -0.24 -31.22 -9.46
N ALA A 424 -0.92 -32.34 -9.30
CA ALA A 424 -0.40 -33.66 -9.66
C ALA A 424 -0.76 -34.01 -11.11
N LEU A 425 0.25 -34.34 -11.93
CA LEU A 425 0.09 -34.78 -13.31
C LEU A 425 0.76 -36.14 -13.51
N THR A 426 0.14 -36.99 -14.32
CA THR A 426 0.68 -38.31 -14.67
C THR A 426 0.85 -38.44 -16.16
N VAL A 427 2.03 -38.89 -16.60
CA VAL A 427 2.33 -39.19 -18.01
C VAL A 427 2.74 -40.66 -18.11
N SER A 428 1.99 -41.46 -18.86
CA SER A 428 2.24 -42.92 -18.99
C SER A 428 2.96 -43.26 -20.29
N ASN A 429 3.93 -44.18 -20.28
CA ASN A 429 4.57 -44.71 -21.49
C ASN A 429 4.37 -46.21 -21.61
N LYS A 430 4.18 -46.69 -22.83
CA LYS A 430 4.21 -48.12 -23.13
C LYS A 430 5.67 -48.57 -23.23
N PRO A 431 6.11 -49.60 -22.47
CA PRO A 431 7.45 -50.14 -22.59
C PRO A 431 7.66 -50.80 -23.96
N ASN A 432 8.92 -50.86 -24.38
CA ASN A 432 9.32 -51.50 -25.62
C ASN A 432 8.96 -52.99 -25.59
N GLU A 433 8.37 -53.47 -26.69
CA GLU A 433 8.12 -54.90 -26.87
C GLU A 433 9.45 -55.61 -27.12
N VAL A 434 9.84 -56.51 -26.22
CA VAL A 434 11.00 -57.38 -26.40
C VAL A 434 10.50 -58.68 -27.04
N PRO A 435 11.03 -59.10 -28.21
CA PRO A 435 10.65 -60.36 -28.83
C PRO A 435 10.90 -61.52 -27.86
N ARG A 436 9.83 -62.22 -27.46
CA ARG A 436 9.92 -63.36 -26.54
C ARG A 436 10.41 -64.65 -27.21
N ALA A 437 10.59 -64.63 -28.53
CA ALA A 437 11.10 -65.75 -29.30
C ALA A 437 12.34 -65.31 -30.07
N ILE A 438 13.52 -65.74 -29.58
CA ILE A 438 14.63 -65.99 -30.49
C ILE A 438 14.25 -67.27 -31.22
N PRO A 439 14.11 -67.29 -32.55
CA PRO A 439 13.98 -68.55 -33.27
C PRO A 439 15.24 -69.35 -32.96
N ALA A 440 15.11 -70.42 -32.17
CA ALA A 440 16.12 -71.44 -32.11
C ALA A 440 16.18 -72.01 -33.54
N GLY A 441 17.18 -71.60 -34.31
CA GLY A 441 17.48 -72.27 -35.56
C GLY A 441 17.84 -73.71 -35.24
N ASP A 442 17.10 -74.66 -35.83
CA ASP A 442 17.41 -76.09 -35.86
C ASP A 442 18.67 -76.38 -36.70
N GLN A 443 19.79 -75.76 -36.34
CA GLN A 443 21.11 -76.14 -36.80
C GLN A 443 21.84 -76.76 -35.61
N PRO A 444 22.43 -77.96 -35.74
CA PRO A 444 23.14 -78.59 -34.64
C PRO A 444 24.22 -77.64 -34.13
N VAL A 445 24.09 -77.26 -32.85
CA VAL A 445 25.08 -76.45 -32.16
C VAL A 445 26.40 -77.21 -32.20
N ALA A 446 27.36 -76.76 -33.00
CA ALA A 446 28.75 -77.13 -32.83
C ALA A 446 29.17 -76.64 -31.44
N GLN A 447 29.12 -77.52 -30.45
CA GLN A 447 29.72 -77.26 -29.15
C GLN A 447 31.23 -77.18 -29.34
N ALA A 448 31.75 -75.99 -29.59
CA ALA A 448 33.15 -75.70 -29.31
C ALA A 448 33.33 -75.76 -27.79
N ARG A 449 33.75 -76.93 -27.28
CA ARG A 449 34.31 -77.04 -25.93
C ARG A 449 35.64 -76.29 -25.94
N GLY A 450 35.61 -75.02 -25.59
CA GLY A 450 36.80 -74.30 -25.18
C GLY A 450 37.29 -74.88 -23.86
N VAL A 451 38.29 -75.76 -23.92
CA VAL A 451 39.10 -76.09 -22.75
C VAL A 451 39.91 -74.84 -22.43
N VAL A 452 39.55 -74.15 -21.35
CA VAL A 452 40.40 -73.09 -20.81
C VAL A 452 41.52 -73.79 -20.01
N GLU A 453 42.61 -74.13 -20.68
CA GLU A 453 43.84 -74.47 -19.97
C GLU A 453 44.42 -73.19 -19.40
N THR A 454 44.32 -73.03 -18.08
CA THR A 454 45.08 -72.03 -17.34
C THR A 454 46.54 -72.48 -17.33
N SER A 455 47.28 -72.16 -18.38
CA SER A 455 48.73 -72.37 -18.40
C SER A 455 49.40 -71.22 -17.65
N TRP A 456 49.97 -71.55 -16.49
CA TRP A 456 50.85 -70.65 -15.77
C TRP A 456 52.17 -70.62 -16.54
N SER A 457 52.52 -69.50 -17.17
CA SER A 457 53.83 -69.39 -17.80
C SER A 457 54.90 -69.43 -16.70
N VAL A 458 55.63 -70.55 -16.63
CA VAL A 458 56.81 -70.71 -15.76
C VAL A 458 57.84 -69.59 -15.97
N PRO A 459 58.05 -69.04 -17.19
CA PRO A 459 58.91 -67.85 -17.37
C PRO A 459 58.35 -66.58 -16.71
N GLY A 460 57.03 -66.41 -16.67
CA GLY A 460 56.37 -65.24 -16.07
C GLY A 460 56.47 -65.21 -14.54
N LEU A 461 56.40 -66.38 -13.89
CA LEU A 461 56.63 -66.49 -12.45
C LEU A 461 58.11 -66.31 -12.09
N ALA A 462 59.05 -66.79 -12.93
CA ALA A 462 60.48 -66.54 -12.74
C ALA A 462 60.84 -65.05 -12.92
N GLY A 463 60.20 -64.37 -13.88
CA GLY A 463 60.37 -62.93 -14.12
C GLY A 463 59.92 -62.08 -12.92
N PHE A 464 58.82 -62.45 -12.28
CA PHE A 464 58.33 -61.74 -11.08
C PHE A 464 59.23 -61.96 -9.86
N GLY A 465 59.76 -63.18 -9.68
CA GLY A 465 60.71 -63.49 -8.61
C GLY A 465 62.04 -62.72 -8.73
N LEU A 466 62.56 -62.57 -9.94
CA LEU A 466 63.79 -61.81 -10.19
C LEU A 466 63.61 -60.31 -9.87
N LEU A 467 62.43 -59.75 -10.15
CA LEU A 467 62.13 -58.34 -9.95
C LEU A 467 62.02 -57.97 -8.46
N VAL A 468 61.50 -58.87 -7.64
CA VAL A 468 61.46 -58.73 -6.18
C VAL A 468 62.85 -58.81 -5.56
N LEU A 469 63.72 -59.70 -6.05
CA LEU A 469 65.11 -59.80 -5.56
C LEU A 469 65.95 -58.58 -5.93
N LEU A 470 65.77 -58.02 -7.12
CA LEU A 470 66.43 -56.78 -7.54
C LEU A 470 66.01 -55.57 -6.71
N THR A 471 64.72 -55.45 -6.38
CA THR A 471 64.23 -54.36 -5.52
C THR A 471 64.73 -54.50 -4.08
N ALA A 472 64.76 -55.71 -3.51
CA ALA A 472 65.34 -55.94 -2.19
C ALA A 472 66.86 -55.65 -2.12
N GLY A 473 67.61 -56.01 -3.17
CA GLY A 473 69.04 -55.73 -3.27
C GLY A 473 69.38 -54.24 -3.35
N LEU A 474 68.61 -53.47 -4.12
CA LEU A 474 68.81 -52.02 -4.25
C LEU A 474 68.49 -51.27 -2.95
N ILE A 475 67.47 -51.69 -2.21
CA ILE A 475 67.13 -51.12 -0.89
C ILE A 475 68.23 -51.43 0.13
N GLY A 476 68.80 -52.65 0.11
CA GLY A 476 69.92 -53.03 0.99
C GLY A 476 71.21 -52.21 0.75
N VAL A 477 71.54 -51.91 -0.51
CA VAL A 477 72.70 -51.07 -0.85
C VAL A 477 72.47 -49.61 -0.47
N ALA A 478 71.25 -49.09 -0.63
CA ALA A 478 70.89 -47.74 -0.19
C ALA A 478 70.95 -47.60 1.34
N ALA A 479 70.45 -48.59 2.09
CA ALA A 479 70.50 -48.60 3.56
C ALA A 479 71.94 -48.68 4.10
N ARG A 480 72.84 -49.43 3.43
CA ARG A 480 74.26 -49.54 3.85
C ARG A 480 75.08 -48.29 3.56
N ARG A 481 74.63 -47.44 2.62
CA ARG A 481 75.28 -46.14 2.33
C ARG A 481 74.81 -45.03 3.29
N ALA A 482 73.63 -45.18 3.88
CA ALA A 482 73.09 -44.25 4.88
C ALA A 482 73.65 -44.47 6.31
N SER A 483 74.21 -45.65 6.63
CA SER A 483 74.81 -45.93 7.94
C SER A 483 76.32 -45.63 8.06
N ARG A 484 76.91 -45.00 7.04
CA ARG A 484 78.32 -44.53 7.03
C ARG A 484 78.44 -43.02 6.78
N ARG A 485 77.47 -42.24 7.25
CA ARG A 485 77.59 -40.79 7.41
C ARG A 485 77.28 -40.40 8.84
#